data_AF-A0A8X7Y0H0-F1
#
_entry.id   AF-A0A8X7Y0H0-F1
#
_cell.length_a   1.000
_cell.length_b   1.000
_cell.length_c   1.000
_cell.angle_alpha   90.00
_cell.angle_beta   90.00
_cell.angle_gamma   90.00
#
_symmetry.space_group_name_H-M   'P 1'
#
loop_
_entity.id
_entity.type
_entity.pdbx_description
1 polymer ?
#
loop_
_entity_poly.entity_id
_entity_poly.type
_entity_poly.pdbx_seq_one_letter_code
_entity_poly.pdbx_strand_id
1 'polypeptide(L)'
;MEGELKPELKEKVSNIFQDFLTRITKLEELAGIGSRLLNGYQQALAKSLLNELEHLLEDLSGEIKTANLCLPPLKNEDCGDQFRLVPNCLTCFYLVEKSSFELGELEMTNYAVLMGIIYSMVKQDYVMQERIVNSLNLKSLSGELESYCVMWSLRPFIMDEVMHHAWRLIP
;
A
#
# COMPACT_ATOMS: atom_id res chain seq x y z
N MET A 1 -8.54 -37.47 -30.25
CA MET A 1 -7.09 -37.43 -30.57
C MET A 1 -6.60 -36.12 -29.96
N GLU A 2 -6.31 -36.15 -28.66
CA GLU A 2 -5.72 -35.02 -27.95
C GLU A 2 -4.35 -34.77 -28.57
N GLY A 3 -4.20 -33.59 -29.18
CA GLY A 3 -2.92 -33.17 -29.69
C GLY A 3 -2.05 -32.77 -28.50
N GLU A 4 -1.05 -33.59 -28.18
CA GLU A 4 0.04 -33.17 -27.31
C GLU A 4 0.56 -31.81 -27.78
N LEU A 5 0.52 -30.83 -26.87
CA LEU A 5 1.07 -29.52 -27.11
C LEU A 5 2.57 -29.64 -27.39
N LYS A 6 3.03 -29.04 -28.50
CA LYS A 6 4.44 -29.06 -28.87
C LYS A 6 5.28 -28.52 -27.71
N PRO A 7 6.37 -29.21 -27.30
CA PRO A 7 7.19 -28.83 -26.15
C PRO A 7 7.72 -27.39 -26.26
N GLU A 8 8.04 -26.94 -27.47
CA GLU A 8 8.46 -25.55 -27.77
C GLU A 8 7.41 -24.50 -27.37
N LEU A 9 6.11 -24.81 -27.49
CA LEU A 9 5.05 -23.88 -27.13
C LEU A 9 4.91 -23.77 -25.61
N LYS A 10 5.04 -24.89 -24.89
CA LYS A 10 5.01 -24.92 -23.42
C LYS A 10 6.17 -24.12 -22.84
N GLU A 11 7.37 -24.26 -23.40
CA GLU A 11 8.55 -23.48 -23.01
C GLU A 11 8.32 -21.97 -23.23
N LYS A 12 7.81 -21.58 -24.40
CA LYS A 12 7.51 -20.17 -24.69
C LYS A 12 6.52 -19.57 -23.70
N VAL A 13 5.44 -20.28 -23.38
CA VAL A 13 4.44 -19.82 -22.40
C VAL A 13 5.06 -19.67 -21.01
N SER A 14 5.89 -20.62 -20.58
CA SER A 14 6.62 -20.55 -19.31
C SER A 14 7.53 -19.31 -19.25
N ASN A 15 8.28 -19.04 -20.32
CA ASN A 15 9.17 -17.88 -20.37
C ASN A 15 8.40 -16.55 -20.32
N ILE A 16 7.25 -16.46 -21.00
CA ILE A 16 6.37 -15.29 -20.94
C ILE A 16 5.83 -15.08 -19.53
N PHE A 17 5.39 -16.15 -18.87
CA PHE A 17 4.87 -16.10 -17.51
C PHE A 17 5.95 -15.64 -16.51
N GLN A 18 7.18 -16.13 -16.67
CA GLN A 18 8.30 -15.72 -15.83
C GLN A 18 8.68 -14.24 -16.05
N ASP A 19 8.73 -13.75 -17.30
CA ASP A 19 8.97 -12.32 -17.57
C ASP A 19 7.86 -11.46 -16.98
N PHE A 20 6.60 -11.91 -17.09
CA PHE A 20 5.46 -11.23 -16.48
C PHE A 20 5.63 -11.10 -14.97
N LEU A 21 5.87 -12.20 -14.25
CA LEU A 21 6.05 -12.17 -12.80
C LEU A 21 7.27 -11.33 -12.38
N THR A 22 8.36 -11.37 -13.14
CA THR A 22 9.53 -10.50 -12.92
C THR A 22 9.15 -9.01 -12.98
N ARG A 23 8.26 -8.62 -13.90
CA ARG A 23 7.76 -7.25 -13.98
C ARG A 23 6.81 -6.92 -12.82
N ILE A 24 6.04 -7.89 -12.33
CA ILE A 24 5.22 -7.71 -11.13
C ILE A 24 6.11 -7.40 -9.91
N THR A 25 7.21 -8.13 -9.71
CA THR A 25 8.17 -7.83 -8.62
C THR A 25 8.70 -6.40 -8.70
N LYS A 26 9.09 -5.94 -9.89
CA LYS A 26 9.56 -4.56 -10.08
C LYS A 26 8.49 -3.52 -9.71
N LEU A 27 7.22 -3.80 -10.00
CA LEU A 27 6.11 -2.93 -9.59
C LEU A 27 5.93 -2.94 -8.07
N GLU A 28 6.04 -4.10 -7.41
CA GLU A 28 5.98 -4.19 -5.94
C GLU A 28 7.12 -3.41 -5.26
N GLU A 29 8.34 -3.50 -5.80
CA GLU A 29 9.48 -2.72 -5.32
C GLU A 29 9.22 -1.20 -5.40
N LEU A 30 8.69 -0.73 -6.53
CA LEU A 30 8.31 0.67 -6.72
C LEU A 30 7.21 1.10 -5.75
N ALA A 31 6.19 0.27 -5.54
CA ALA A 31 5.13 0.53 -4.56
C ALA A 31 5.70 0.68 -3.14
N GLY A 32 6.67 -0.17 -2.77
CA GLY A 32 7.37 -0.09 -1.49
C GLY A 32 8.28 1.14 -1.35
N ILE A 33 8.88 1.63 -2.43
CA ILE A 33 9.57 2.94 -2.42
C ILE A 33 8.55 4.06 -2.21
N GLY A 34 7.42 4.04 -2.93
CA GLY A 34 6.34 5.03 -2.79
C GLY A 34 5.83 5.15 -1.35
N SER A 35 5.52 4.04 -0.69
CA SER A 35 5.09 4.01 0.71
C SER A 35 6.12 4.68 1.64
N ARG A 36 7.42 4.36 1.48
CA ARG A 36 8.49 4.97 2.26
C ARG A 36 8.60 6.47 2.03
N LEU A 37 8.41 6.93 0.80
CA LEU A 37 8.43 8.35 0.46
C LEU A 37 7.27 9.10 1.13
N LEU A 38 6.05 8.54 1.10
CA LEU A 38 4.89 9.12 1.76
C LEU A 38 5.07 9.23 3.28
N ASN A 39 5.61 8.18 3.90
CA ASN A 39 5.95 8.20 5.33
C ASN A 39 7.03 9.26 5.63
N GLY A 40 8.05 9.39 4.78
CA GLY A 40 9.07 10.43 4.91
C GLY A 40 8.50 11.85 4.78
N TYR A 41 7.56 12.06 3.86
CA TYR A 41 6.84 13.32 3.72
C TYR A 41 6.05 13.68 4.98
N GLN A 42 5.30 12.72 5.55
CA GLN A 42 4.59 12.91 6.81
C GLN A 42 5.53 13.30 7.97
N GLN A 43 6.67 12.61 8.10
CA GLN A 43 7.68 12.92 9.12
C GLN A 43 8.28 14.32 8.96
N ALA A 44 8.53 14.75 7.72
CA ALA A 44 9.09 16.08 7.44
C ALA A 44 8.10 17.20 7.83
N LEU A 45 6.81 17.03 7.52
CA LEU A 45 5.76 17.96 7.95
C LEU A 45 5.64 18.02 9.47
N ALA A 46 5.63 16.87 10.15
CA ALA A 46 5.58 16.80 11.61
C ALA A 46 6.78 17.52 12.24
N LYS A 47 7.99 17.33 11.69
CA LYS A 47 9.20 18.02 12.15
C LYS A 47 9.12 19.53 11.96
N SER A 48 8.56 20.01 10.84
CA SER A 48 8.36 21.45 10.61
C SER A 48 7.45 22.07 11.67
N LEU A 49 6.31 21.42 11.97
CA LEU A 49 5.38 21.89 13.00
C LEU A 49 6.01 21.87 14.40
N LEU A 50 6.82 20.86 14.72
CA LEU A 50 7.54 20.81 16.00
C LEU A 50 8.51 22.00 16.15
N ASN A 51 9.23 22.37 15.09
CA ASN A 51 10.11 23.55 15.11
C ASN A 51 9.31 24.85 15.31
N GLU A 52 8.15 24.99 14.67
CA GLU A 52 7.27 26.15 14.88
C GLU A 52 6.78 26.23 16.34
N LEU A 53 6.40 25.11 16.93
CA LEU A 53 6.02 25.04 18.34
C LEU A 53 7.19 25.38 19.27
N GLU A 54 8.41 24.92 18.97
CA GLU A 54 9.60 25.25 19.74
C GLU A 54 9.87 26.76 19.71
N HIS A 55 9.79 27.40 18.55
CA HIS A 55 9.92 28.86 18.44
C HIS A 55 8.85 29.62 19.24
N LEU A 56 7.59 29.17 19.20
CA LEU A 56 6.53 29.78 20.01
C LEU A 56 6.80 29.67 21.52
N LEU A 57 7.38 28.55 21.97
CA LEU A 57 7.78 28.37 23.37
C LEU A 57 8.96 29.27 23.74
N GLU A 58 9.92 29.45 22.83
CA GLU A 58 11.05 30.38 23.01
C GLU A 58 10.56 31.83 23.13
N ASP A 59 9.65 32.26 22.25
CA ASP A 59 9.06 33.59 22.27
C ASP A 59 8.32 33.87 23.58
N LEU A 60 7.46 32.93 24.00
CA LEU A 60 6.73 33.03 25.27
C LEU A 60 7.69 33.10 26.48
N SER A 61 8.75 32.29 26.48
CA SER A 61 9.79 32.30 27.52
C SER A 61 10.53 33.63 27.56
N GLY A 62 10.79 34.22 26.40
CA GLY A 62 11.35 35.57 26.26
C GLY A 62 10.47 36.61 26.94
N GLU A 63 9.20 36.67 26.55
CA GLU A 63 8.21 37.62 27.07
C GLU A 63 8.00 37.51 28.59
N ILE A 64 8.00 36.28 29.11
CA ILE A 64 7.79 36.03 30.54
C ILE A 64 9.01 36.45 31.38
N LYS A 65 10.23 36.25 30.85
CA LYS A 65 11.45 36.77 31.47
C LYS A 65 11.47 38.29 31.49
N THR A 66 11.02 38.95 30.42
CA THR A 66 10.88 40.42 30.40
C THR A 66 9.79 40.91 31.36
N ALA A 67 8.75 40.12 31.61
CA ALA A 67 7.63 40.49 32.49
C ALA A 67 7.82 40.15 33.98
N ASN A 68 8.94 39.54 34.40
CA ASN A 68 9.19 39.07 35.78
C ASN A 68 8.13 38.09 36.33
N LEU A 69 7.42 37.37 35.46
CA LEU A 69 6.39 36.40 35.86
C LEU A 69 7.02 35.02 36.07
N CYS A 70 6.94 34.46 37.28
CA CYS A 70 7.31 33.05 37.50
C CYS A 70 6.18 32.13 37.01
N LEU A 71 6.43 31.37 35.94
CA LEU A 71 5.51 30.32 35.48
C LEU A 71 5.55 29.08 36.38
N PRO A 72 4.41 28.50 36.79
CA PRO A 72 4.37 27.18 37.41
C PRO A 72 4.57 26.05 36.38
N PRO A 73 5.01 24.85 36.79
CA PRO A 73 5.24 23.72 35.89
C PRO A 73 3.94 23.17 35.28
N LEU A 74 3.90 23.04 33.95
CA LEU A 74 2.85 22.35 33.20
C LEU A 74 2.93 20.83 33.46
N LYS A 75 1.85 20.24 34.01
CA LYS A 75 1.68 18.79 34.06
C LYS A 75 0.99 18.33 32.78
N ASN A 76 1.60 17.35 32.13
CA ASN A 76 1.05 16.66 30.96
C ASN A 76 -0.06 15.70 31.42
N GLU A 77 -1.29 15.90 30.95
CA GLU A 77 -2.33 14.87 30.97
C GLU A 77 -2.36 14.20 29.60
N ASP A 78 -2.20 12.88 29.62
CA ASP A 78 -2.28 11.98 28.47
C ASP A 78 -3.75 11.81 28.04
N CYS A 79 -4.02 11.89 26.73
CA CYS A 79 -5.33 11.61 26.16
C CYS A 79 -5.17 10.59 25.04
N GLY A 80 -5.30 9.31 25.41
CA GLY A 80 -5.67 8.27 24.46
C GLY A 80 -7.18 8.31 24.22
N ASP A 81 -7.61 8.30 22.96
CA ASP A 81 -8.89 7.68 22.64
C ASP A 81 -8.97 7.12 21.20
N GLN A 82 -9.81 6.11 21.13
CA GLN A 82 -9.99 5.02 20.20
C GLN A 82 -10.81 5.42 18.96
N PHE A 83 -10.37 5.04 17.76
CA PHE A 83 -11.24 5.01 16.58
C PHE A 83 -11.33 3.60 15.98
N ARG A 84 -12.50 2.98 16.18
CA ARG A 84 -12.98 1.86 15.38
C ARG A 84 -13.59 2.41 14.10
N LEU A 85 -13.21 1.88 12.95
CA LEU A 85 -13.96 2.03 11.70
C LEU A 85 -14.16 0.66 11.04
N VAL A 86 -15.42 0.40 10.68
CA VAL A 86 -15.97 -0.82 10.11
C VAL A 86 -15.64 -0.90 8.61
N PRO A 87 -15.20 -2.04 8.06
CA PRO A 87 -15.05 -2.19 6.62
C PRO A 87 -16.38 -2.60 5.99
N ASN A 88 -16.97 -1.70 5.22
CA ASN A 88 -17.96 -2.04 4.19
C ASN A 88 -17.42 -1.61 2.83
N CYS A 89 -16.77 -2.53 2.12
CA CYS A 89 -16.77 -2.59 0.66
C CYS A 89 -16.38 -4.00 0.18
N LEU A 90 -17.15 -5.01 0.58
CA LEU A 90 -16.94 -6.43 0.20
C LEU A 90 -17.56 -6.77 -1.17
N THR A 91 -18.16 -5.81 -1.87
CA THR A 91 -19.02 -6.09 -3.03
C THR A 91 -18.30 -6.35 -4.35
N CYS A 92 -16.96 -6.39 -4.38
CA CYS A 92 -16.21 -6.78 -5.58
C CYS A 92 -15.69 -8.23 -5.55
N PHE A 93 -15.81 -8.96 -4.42
CA PHE A 93 -15.22 -10.30 -4.25
C PHE A 93 -16.13 -11.48 -4.64
N TYR A 94 -17.43 -11.25 -4.86
CA TYR A 94 -18.43 -12.31 -5.03
C TYR A 94 -18.36 -13.11 -6.35
N LEU A 95 -17.38 -12.86 -7.22
CA LEU A 95 -17.19 -13.65 -8.44
C LEU A 95 -16.06 -14.70 -8.34
N VAL A 96 -15.29 -14.73 -7.26
CA VAL A 96 -14.16 -15.68 -7.13
C VAL A 96 -14.43 -16.81 -6.13
N GLU A 97 -15.39 -16.66 -5.23
CA GLU A 97 -15.59 -17.61 -4.12
C GLU A 97 -16.40 -18.87 -4.45
N LYS A 98 -16.59 -19.21 -5.74
CA LYS A 98 -17.21 -20.48 -6.12
C LYS A 98 -16.54 -21.19 -7.30
N SER A 99 -15.23 -21.33 -7.22
CA SER A 99 -14.54 -22.42 -7.91
C SER A 99 -13.37 -22.88 -7.04
N SER A 100 -13.60 -23.97 -6.32
CA SER A 100 -12.54 -24.78 -5.70
C SER A 100 -11.57 -25.21 -6.80
N PHE A 101 -10.45 -24.49 -6.99
CA PHE A 101 -9.41 -24.88 -7.94
C PHE A 101 -8.53 -25.96 -7.29
N GLU A 102 -8.99 -27.21 -7.31
CA GLU A 102 -8.08 -28.36 -7.26
C GLU A 102 -7.46 -28.50 -8.65
N LEU A 103 -6.22 -28.02 -8.82
CA LEU A 103 -5.59 -27.92 -10.14
C LEU A 103 -4.25 -28.67 -10.16
N GLY A 104 -4.34 -29.99 -10.24
CA GLY A 104 -3.27 -30.83 -10.78
C GLY A 104 -3.27 -30.73 -12.31
N GLU A 105 -2.07 -30.57 -12.88
CA GLU A 105 -1.77 -30.34 -14.30
C GLU A 105 -2.22 -28.99 -14.89
N LEU A 106 -1.24 -28.10 -15.08
CA LEU A 106 -1.44 -26.72 -15.52
C LEU A 106 -1.43 -26.59 -17.06
N GLU A 107 -2.58 -26.30 -17.65
CA GLU A 107 -2.72 -25.95 -19.07
C GLU A 107 -2.33 -24.48 -19.36
N MET A 108 -2.01 -24.14 -20.61
CA MET A 108 -1.68 -22.76 -21.02
C MET A 108 -2.80 -21.75 -20.74
N THR A 109 -4.05 -22.22 -20.73
CA THR A 109 -5.24 -21.48 -20.32
C THR A 109 -5.15 -21.01 -18.87
N ASN A 110 -4.57 -21.82 -17.99
CA ASN A 110 -4.41 -21.49 -16.57
C ASN A 110 -3.37 -20.39 -16.34
N TYR A 111 -2.27 -20.38 -17.11
CA TYR A 111 -1.30 -19.26 -17.08
C TYR A 111 -1.94 -17.95 -17.52
N ALA A 112 -2.69 -17.96 -18.63
CA ALA A 112 -3.35 -16.76 -19.14
C ALA A 112 -4.40 -16.20 -18.16
N VAL A 113 -5.19 -17.09 -17.53
CA VAL A 113 -6.17 -16.71 -16.50
C VAL A 113 -5.47 -16.10 -15.29
N LEU A 114 -4.41 -16.75 -14.79
CA LEU A 114 -3.67 -16.27 -13.62
C LEU A 114 -2.99 -14.92 -13.88
N MET A 115 -2.37 -14.74 -15.05
CA MET A 115 -1.82 -13.45 -15.48
C MET A 115 -2.90 -12.36 -15.55
N GLY A 116 -4.09 -12.68 -16.07
CA GLY A 116 -5.21 -11.75 -16.15
C GLY A 116 -5.72 -11.31 -14.78
N ILE A 117 -5.81 -12.25 -13.83
CA ILE A 117 -6.17 -11.97 -12.43
C ILE A 117 -5.12 -11.06 -11.79
N ILE A 118 -3.83 -11.44 -11.85
CA ILE A 118 -2.74 -10.67 -11.25
C ILE A 118 -2.66 -9.27 -11.86
N TYR A 119 -2.77 -9.14 -13.18
CA TYR A 119 -2.78 -7.84 -13.85
C TYR A 119 -3.93 -6.97 -13.35
N SER A 120 -5.13 -7.53 -13.19
CA SER A 120 -6.29 -6.80 -12.70
C SER A 120 -6.10 -6.32 -11.27
N MET A 121 -5.56 -7.18 -10.39
CA MET A 121 -5.23 -6.85 -9.01
C MET A 121 -4.22 -5.69 -8.94
N VAL A 122 -3.09 -5.82 -9.64
CA VAL A 122 -2.02 -4.82 -9.66
C VAL A 122 -2.47 -3.50 -10.29
N LYS A 123 -3.33 -3.56 -11.31
CA LYS A 123 -3.90 -2.35 -11.93
C LYS A 123 -4.83 -1.60 -10.97
N GLN A 124 -5.66 -2.31 -10.20
CA GLN A 124 -6.52 -1.68 -9.20
C GLN A 124 -5.69 -1.05 -8.08
N ASP A 125 -4.65 -1.73 -7.62
CA ASP A 125 -3.72 -1.19 -6.63
C ASP A 125 -3.03 0.08 -7.13
N TYR A 126 -2.55 0.09 -8.38
CA TYR A 126 -2.00 1.28 -9.01
C TYR A 126 -3.02 2.44 -9.10
N VAL A 127 -4.26 2.19 -9.50
CA VAL A 127 -5.29 3.24 -9.58
C VAL A 127 -5.59 3.82 -8.20
N MET A 128 -5.58 2.99 -7.15
CA MET A 128 -5.71 3.48 -5.78
C MET A 128 -4.51 4.38 -5.40
N GLN A 129 -3.29 3.95 -5.70
CA GLN A 129 -2.08 4.71 -5.48
C GLN A 129 -2.11 6.08 -6.20
N GLU A 130 -2.51 6.10 -7.48
CA GLU A 130 -2.67 7.34 -8.25
C GLU A 130 -3.68 8.29 -7.60
N ARG A 131 -4.82 7.77 -7.13
CA ARG A 131 -5.82 8.57 -6.41
C ARG A 131 -5.27 9.16 -5.12
N ILE A 132 -4.50 8.39 -4.35
CA ILE A 132 -3.82 8.88 -3.15
C ILE A 132 -2.92 10.04 -3.53
N VAL A 133 -1.99 9.85 -4.48
CA VAL A 133 -1.05 10.90 -4.91
C VAL A 133 -1.78 12.16 -5.38
N ASN A 134 -2.86 12.02 -6.16
CA ASN A 134 -3.63 13.16 -6.66
C ASN A 134 -4.44 13.88 -5.56
N SER A 135 -4.81 13.17 -4.50
CA SER A 135 -5.51 13.76 -3.35
C SER A 135 -4.57 14.53 -2.42
N LEU A 136 -3.29 14.15 -2.39
CA LEU A 136 -2.27 14.79 -1.57
C LEU A 136 -2.01 16.21 -2.06
N ASN A 137 -2.40 17.17 -1.23
CA ASN A 137 -2.05 18.58 -1.40
C ASN A 137 -1.36 19.11 -0.14
N LEU A 138 -0.75 20.29 -0.23
CA LEU A 138 -0.11 20.99 0.90
C LEU A 138 -1.04 21.26 2.10
N LYS A 139 -2.36 21.09 1.91
CA LYS A 139 -3.39 21.27 2.94
C LYS A 139 -3.98 19.96 3.48
N SER A 140 -3.48 18.80 3.05
CA SER A 140 -3.99 17.51 3.53
C SER A 140 -3.88 17.49 5.04
N LEU A 141 -5.00 17.26 5.74
CA LEU A 141 -4.97 17.18 7.20
C LEU A 141 -4.09 16.00 7.61
N SER A 142 -3.37 16.12 8.73
CA SER A 142 -2.45 15.07 9.20
C SER A 142 -3.10 13.68 9.28
N GLY A 143 -4.38 13.62 9.68
CA GLY A 143 -5.15 12.37 9.73
C GLY A 143 -5.51 11.78 8.36
N GLU A 144 -5.70 12.59 7.33
CA GLU A 144 -5.93 12.10 5.96
C GLU A 144 -4.64 11.50 5.40
N LEU A 145 -3.51 12.18 5.61
CA LEU A 145 -2.19 11.70 5.19
C LEU A 145 -1.83 10.37 5.88
N GLU A 146 -2.05 10.25 7.19
CA GLU A 146 -1.83 9.00 7.92
C GLU A 146 -2.71 7.86 7.37
N SER A 147 -3.99 8.15 7.10
CA SER A 147 -4.91 7.19 6.48
C SER A 147 -4.42 6.74 5.10
N TYR A 148 -3.87 7.65 4.30
CA TYR A 148 -3.28 7.32 3.00
C TYR A 148 -2.01 6.46 3.12
N CYS A 149 -1.11 6.76 4.07
CA CYS A 149 0.08 5.95 4.35
C CYS A 149 -0.29 4.51 4.74
N VAL A 150 -1.30 4.35 5.59
CA VAL A 150 -1.83 3.03 5.98
C VAL A 150 -2.44 2.31 4.78
N MET A 151 -3.35 2.96 4.06
CA MET A 151 -4.04 2.34 2.91
C MET A 151 -3.05 1.91 1.82
N TRP A 152 -2.03 2.71 1.54
CA TRP A 152 -0.96 2.36 0.60
C TRP A 152 -0.18 1.12 1.06
N SER A 153 0.09 1.00 2.37
CA SER A 153 0.86 -0.12 2.92
C SER A 153 0.08 -1.42 2.97
N LEU A 154 -1.25 -1.35 3.11
CA LEU A 154 -2.13 -2.52 3.19
C LEU A 154 -2.34 -3.23 1.85
N ARG A 155 -2.11 -2.56 0.71
CA ARG A 155 -2.29 -3.11 -0.66
C ARG A 155 -3.61 -3.90 -0.81
N PRO A 156 -4.78 -3.29 -0.54
CA PRO A 156 -6.04 -4.00 -0.34
C PRO A 156 -6.55 -4.78 -1.57
N PHE A 157 -6.00 -4.51 -2.76
CA PHE A 157 -6.34 -5.21 -4.00
C PHE A 157 -5.42 -6.40 -4.30
N ILE A 158 -4.33 -6.55 -3.54
CA ILE A 158 -3.37 -7.64 -3.70
C ILE A 158 -3.75 -8.77 -2.76
N MET A 159 -4.15 -9.91 -3.33
CA MET A 159 -4.36 -11.16 -2.64
C MET A 159 -3.04 -11.95 -2.62
N ASP A 160 -2.41 -12.02 -1.45
CA ASP A 160 -1.14 -12.71 -1.28
C ASP A 160 -1.22 -14.18 -1.73
N GLU A 161 -2.35 -14.87 -1.52
CA GLU A 161 -2.53 -16.27 -1.92
C GLU A 161 -2.34 -16.50 -3.43
N VAL A 162 -2.91 -15.61 -4.26
CA VAL A 162 -2.81 -15.67 -5.72
C VAL A 162 -1.35 -15.44 -6.15
N MET A 163 -0.68 -14.48 -5.51
CA MET A 163 0.73 -14.17 -5.75
C MET A 163 1.63 -15.34 -5.37
N HIS A 164 1.49 -15.88 -4.16
CA HIS A 164 2.27 -17.03 -3.69
C HIS A 164 2.05 -18.25 -4.58
N HIS A 165 0.82 -18.49 -5.04
CA HIS A 165 0.53 -19.56 -5.97
C HIS A 165 1.27 -19.35 -7.30
N ALA A 166 1.21 -18.14 -7.87
CA ALA A 166 1.91 -17.83 -9.12
C ALA A 166 3.43 -18.05 -9.03
N TRP A 167 4.05 -17.67 -7.91
CA TRP A 167 5.47 -17.89 -7.67
C TRP A 167 5.87 -19.36 -7.58
N ARG A 168 4.97 -20.24 -7.08
CA ARG A 168 5.22 -21.69 -7.04
C ARG A 168 5.23 -22.36 -8.43
N LEU A 169 4.73 -21.68 -9.45
CA LEU A 169 4.68 -22.19 -10.82
C LEU A 169 5.97 -21.90 -11.61
N ILE A 170 6.88 -21.08 -11.05
CA ILE A 170 8.20 -20.86 -11.63
C ILE A 170 9.14 -21.99 -11.15
N PRO A 171 9.87 -22.67 -12.05
CA PRO A 171 10.88 -23.68 -11.70
C PRO A 171 12.02 -23.16 -10.83
#